data_AF-A0A506UJA7-F1
#
_entry.id   AF-A0A506UJA7-F1
#
_cell.length_a   1.000
_cell.length_b   1.000
_cell.length_c   1.000
_cell.angle_alpha   90.00
_cell.angle_beta   90.00
_cell.angle_gamma   90.00
#
_symmetry.space_group_name_H-M   'P 1'
#
loop_
_entity.id
_entity.type
_entity.pdbx_description
1 polymer ?
#
loop_
_entity_poly.entity_id
_entity_poly.type
_entity_poly.pdbx_seq_one_letter_code
_entity_poly.pdbx_strand_id
1 'polypeptide(L)'
;MADQSETVKRRGVMLVLAAPSGAGKSTIARRLLAEDPMIDLSISATTRPIRGSEQEGVHYFFLSEDAFKARRDEGAFLEWAEVHGNYYATPRAAVEKSLAAGRDVLFDIDVQGAEQLKRQMPEDVVGIFVLPPSMPVLKARLQARAEDSKAAMEVRLKNAIGEIGRWRDYEYVVINDNLDEAYDQVRSIMIAERAKRTYQNVIPRHVEMLLKGE
;
A
#
# COMPACT_ATOMS: atom_id res chain seq x y z
N MET A 1 9.57 6.62 -39.80
CA MET A 1 8.50 6.64 -38.78
C MET A 1 8.69 5.40 -37.93
N ALA A 2 9.48 5.50 -36.87
CA ALA A 2 9.64 4.42 -35.91
C ALA A 2 8.37 4.33 -35.07
N ASP A 3 7.92 3.10 -34.83
CA ASP A 3 6.76 2.72 -34.04
C ASP A 3 6.72 3.47 -32.70
N GLN A 4 5.78 4.42 -32.55
CA GLN A 4 5.60 5.23 -31.34
C GLN A 4 4.84 4.49 -30.22
N SER A 5 4.79 3.15 -30.25
CA SER A 5 4.05 2.34 -29.27
C SER A 5 4.89 1.58 -28.23
N GLU A 6 6.23 1.65 -28.28
CA GLU A 6 7.07 1.32 -27.11
C GLU A 6 6.95 2.44 -26.07
N THR A 7 5.77 2.53 -25.46
CA THR A 7 5.47 3.41 -24.34
C THR A 7 6.58 3.26 -23.30
N VAL A 8 7.26 4.37 -23.05
CA VAL A 8 8.20 4.57 -21.96
C VAL A 8 7.57 4.07 -20.66
N LYS A 9 7.96 2.88 -20.20
CA LYS A 9 7.44 2.30 -18.97
C LYS A 9 8.51 2.33 -17.90
N ARG A 10 8.34 3.27 -16.97
CA ARG A 10 8.96 3.21 -15.66
C ARG A 10 8.56 1.91 -14.94
N ARG A 11 9.34 1.47 -13.96
CA ARG A 11 8.89 0.51 -12.96
C ARG A 11 7.83 1.16 -12.05
N GLY A 12 6.86 0.37 -11.61
CA GLY A 12 5.87 0.75 -10.61
C GLY A 12 6.48 0.95 -9.22
N VAL A 13 5.74 1.62 -8.34
CA VAL A 13 6.08 1.84 -6.94
C VAL A 13 5.13 1.05 -6.04
N MET A 14 5.65 0.43 -4.98
CA MET A 14 4.86 -0.22 -3.94
C MET A 14 4.55 0.78 -2.83
N LEU A 15 3.35 1.36 -2.85
CA LEU A 15 2.92 2.35 -1.86
C LEU A 15 2.31 1.66 -0.63
N VAL A 16 2.93 1.85 0.54
CA VAL A 16 2.38 1.45 1.83
C VAL A 16 1.84 2.69 2.54
N LEU A 17 0.50 2.80 2.63
CA LEU A 17 -0.13 3.80 3.47
C LEU A 17 -0.42 3.21 4.85
N ALA A 18 0.13 3.83 5.89
CA ALA A 18 -0.15 3.48 7.27
C ALA A 18 -0.71 4.68 8.02
N ALA A 19 -1.56 4.43 9.01
CA ALA A 19 -2.12 5.47 9.86
C ALA A 19 -2.73 4.83 11.10
N PRO A 20 -2.78 5.51 12.25
CA PRO A 20 -3.57 5.03 13.35
C PRO A 20 -5.06 5.03 12.97
N SER A 21 -5.84 4.14 13.59
CA SER A 21 -7.28 4.11 13.36
C SER A 21 -7.92 5.48 13.59
N GLY A 22 -8.70 5.96 12.63
CA GLY A 22 -9.34 7.30 12.68
C GLY A 22 -8.53 8.44 12.05
N ALA A 23 -7.30 8.22 11.56
CA ALA A 23 -6.49 9.26 10.90
C ALA A 23 -6.78 9.46 9.39
N GLY A 24 -7.75 8.73 8.82
CA GLY A 24 -8.24 9.00 7.45
C GLY A 24 -7.59 8.20 6.32
N LYS A 25 -6.74 7.20 6.63
CA LYS A 25 -6.10 6.28 5.66
C LYS A 25 -7.05 5.80 4.55
N SER A 26 -8.16 5.18 4.92
CA SER A 26 -9.09 4.59 3.95
C SER A 26 -9.72 5.61 3.01
N THR A 27 -9.88 6.86 3.47
CA THR A 27 -10.43 7.94 2.64
C THR A 27 -9.39 8.39 1.61
N ILE A 28 -8.14 8.59 2.03
CA ILE A 28 -7.02 8.94 1.13
C ILE A 28 -6.79 7.82 0.12
N ALA A 29 -6.72 6.56 0.57
CA ALA A 29 -6.55 5.38 -0.28
C ALA A 29 -7.63 5.26 -1.36
N ARG A 30 -8.91 5.40 -0.98
CA ARG A 30 -10.03 5.36 -1.93
C ARG A 30 -9.95 6.48 -2.96
N ARG A 31 -9.57 7.68 -2.53
CA ARG A 31 -9.42 8.82 -3.43
C ARG A 31 -8.27 8.62 -4.42
N LEU A 32 -7.12 8.12 -3.96
CA LEU A 32 -5.99 7.77 -4.84
C LEU A 32 -6.40 6.77 -5.92
N LEU A 33 -7.09 5.68 -5.54
CA LEU A 33 -7.54 4.65 -6.49
C LEU A 33 -8.59 5.18 -7.49
N ALA A 34 -9.39 6.17 -7.08
CA ALA A 34 -10.41 6.76 -7.95
C ALA A 34 -9.84 7.80 -8.93
N GLU A 35 -8.84 8.57 -8.52
CA GLU A 35 -8.30 9.69 -9.29
C GLU A 35 -7.01 9.35 -10.06
N ASP A 36 -6.26 8.31 -9.66
CA ASP A 36 -5.03 7.89 -10.31
C ASP A 36 -5.16 6.48 -10.93
N PRO A 37 -5.45 6.38 -12.25
CA PRO A 37 -5.68 5.10 -12.91
C PRO A 37 -4.42 4.23 -13.05
N MET A 38 -3.24 4.76 -12.67
CA MET A 38 -1.98 4.04 -12.66
C MET A 38 -1.72 3.30 -11.34
N ILE A 39 -2.60 3.46 -10.34
CA ILE A 39 -2.50 2.77 -9.05
C ILE A 39 -3.49 1.61 -9.00
N ASP A 40 -2.98 0.41 -8.76
CA ASP A 40 -3.77 -0.78 -8.42
C ASP A 40 -3.85 -0.95 -6.91
N LEU A 41 -4.98 -1.48 -6.42
CA LEU A 41 -5.03 -2.02 -5.06
C LEU A 41 -4.41 -3.42 -5.05
N SER A 42 -3.54 -3.71 -4.07
CA SER A 42 -3.04 -5.07 -3.84
C SER A 42 -4.19 -6.00 -3.43
N ILE A 43 -4.39 -7.08 -4.19
CA ILE A 43 -5.38 -8.11 -3.86
C ILE A 43 -4.68 -9.22 -3.09
N SER A 44 -4.97 -9.33 -1.80
CA SER A 44 -4.34 -10.33 -0.93
C SER A 44 -4.92 -11.73 -1.18
N ALA A 45 -4.13 -12.76 -0.92
CA ALA A 45 -4.62 -14.11 -0.70
C ALA A 45 -5.08 -14.28 0.74
N THR A 46 -6.10 -15.11 0.98
CA THR A 46 -6.52 -15.48 2.34
C THR A 46 -7.00 -16.91 2.44
N THR A 47 -6.85 -17.52 3.61
CA THR A 47 -7.42 -18.84 3.91
C THR A 47 -8.82 -18.78 4.52
N ARG A 48 -9.33 -17.57 4.82
CA ARG A 48 -10.68 -17.47 5.36
C ARG A 48 -11.72 -17.81 4.29
N PRO A 49 -12.89 -18.33 4.70
CA PRO A 49 -14.01 -18.47 3.78
C PRO A 49 -14.44 -17.13 3.19
N ILE A 50 -14.85 -17.18 1.93
CA ILE A 50 -15.52 -16.08 1.23
C ILE A 50 -16.80 -15.67 1.98
N ARG A 51 -17.10 -14.37 2.04
CA ARG A 51 -18.28 -13.85 2.73
C ARG A 51 -19.22 -13.12 1.77
N GLY A 52 -20.52 -13.37 1.92
CA GLY A 52 -21.57 -12.56 1.27
C GLY A 52 -21.36 -12.42 -0.23
N SER A 53 -21.09 -11.20 -0.68
CA SER A 53 -20.93 -10.81 -2.08
C SER A 53 -19.47 -10.69 -2.54
N GLU A 54 -18.51 -11.19 -1.75
CA GLU A 54 -17.10 -11.21 -2.16
C GLU A 54 -16.89 -12.08 -3.40
N GLN A 55 -15.85 -11.75 -4.17
CA GLN A 55 -15.53 -12.38 -5.45
C GLN A 55 -14.04 -12.71 -5.52
N GLU A 56 -13.74 -13.92 -5.97
CA GLU A 56 -12.37 -14.43 -6.21
C GLU A 56 -11.61 -13.52 -7.18
N GLY A 57 -10.37 -13.17 -6.83
CA GLY A 57 -9.50 -12.34 -7.66
C GLY A 57 -9.93 -10.87 -7.77
N VAL A 58 -10.98 -10.46 -7.05
CA VAL A 58 -11.41 -9.05 -6.93
C VAL A 58 -11.19 -8.55 -5.51
N HIS A 59 -11.68 -9.31 -4.53
CA HIS A 59 -11.56 -8.94 -3.10
C HIS A 59 -10.36 -9.63 -2.47
N TYR A 60 -10.25 -10.95 -2.70
CA TYR A 60 -9.13 -11.78 -2.27
C TYR A 60 -8.92 -12.92 -3.26
N PHE A 61 -7.74 -13.54 -3.22
CA PHE A 61 -7.54 -14.91 -3.69
C PHE A 61 -7.84 -15.88 -2.54
N PHE A 62 -8.93 -16.62 -2.61
CA PHE A 62 -9.34 -17.54 -1.56
C PHE A 62 -8.61 -18.89 -1.72
N LEU A 63 -7.79 -19.25 -0.74
CA LEU A 63 -6.97 -20.46 -0.74
C LEU A 63 -7.40 -21.41 0.38
N SER A 64 -7.17 -22.71 0.21
CA SER A 64 -7.13 -23.61 1.37
C SER A 64 -5.86 -23.36 2.18
N GLU A 65 -5.86 -23.75 3.47
CA GLU A 65 -4.64 -23.68 4.28
C GLU A 65 -3.47 -24.46 3.69
N ASP A 66 -3.72 -25.65 3.12
CA ASP A 66 -2.67 -26.46 2.50
C ASP A 66 -2.09 -25.78 1.26
N ALA A 67 -2.94 -25.20 0.42
CA ALA A 67 -2.50 -24.43 -0.75
C ALA A 67 -1.72 -23.18 -0.34
N PHE A 68 -2.14 -22.52 0.74
CA PHE A 68 -1.42 -21.38 1.30
C PHE A 68 -0.03 -21.79 1.79
N LYS A 69 0.07 -22.84 2.60
CA LYS A 69 1.34 -23.33 3.16
C LYS A 69 2.30 -23.76 2.05
N ALA A 70 1.82 -24.50 1.04
CA ALA A 70 2.62 -24.88 -0.12
C ALA A 70 3.19 -23.65 -0.85
N ARG A 71 2.35 -22.66 -1.18
CA ARG A 71 2.78 -21.42 -1.85
C ARG A 71 3.74 -20.59 -1.01
N ARG A 72 3.53 -20.55 0.31
CA ARG A 72 4.44 -19.88 1.25
C ARG A 72 5.82 -20.54 1.20
N ASP A 73 5.88 -21.86 1.28
CA ASP A 73 7.12 -22.62 1.34
C ASP A 73 7.88 -22.55 0.00
N GLU A 74 7.18 -22.29 -1.11
CA GLU A 74 7.74 -21.98 -2.44
C GLU A 74 8.18 -20.51 -2.61
N GLY A 75 7.97 -19.64 -1.61
CA GLY A 75 8.35 -18.22 -1.69
C GLY A 75 7.41 -17.37 -2.56
N ALA A 76 6.17 -17.81 -2.80
CA ALA A 76 5.21 -17.15 -3.67
C ALA A 76 4.58 -15.87 -3.07
N PHE A 77 4.90 -15.51 -1.83
CA PHE A 77 4.35 -14.36 -1.13
C PHE A 77 5.43 -13.32 -0.77
N LEU A 78 5.11 -12.04 -0.95
CA LEU A 78 5.97 -10.92 -0.54
C LEU A 78 5.89 -10.65 0.97
N GLU A 79 4.74 -10.92 1.54
CA GLU A 79 4.49 -10.87 2.98
C GLU A 79 3.34 -11.82 3.31
N TRP A 80 3.30 -12.28 4.55
CA TRP A 80 2.15 -12.98 5.09
C TRP A 80 2.04 -12.83 6.61
N ALA A 81 0.82 -12.98 7.12
CA ALA A 81 0.54 -12.98 8.55
C ALA A 81 -0.66 -13.89 8.87
N GLU A 82 -0.74 -14.34 10.12
CA GLU A 82 -1.92 -15.01 10.66
C GLU A 82 -2.74 -14.01 11.47
N VAL A 83 -3.98 -13.79 11.06
CA VAL A 83 -4.89 -12.82 11.68
C VAL A 83 -6.18 -13.55 12.05
N HIS A 84 -6.43 -13.65 13.36
CA HIS A 84 -7.60 -14.34 13.91
C HIS A 84 -7.79 -15.77 13.36
N GLY A 85 -6.70 -16.55 13.33
CA GLY A 85 -6.71 -17.96 12.90
C GLY A 85 -6.86 -18.16 11.39
N ASN A 86 -6.73 -17.11 10.59
CA ASN A 86 -6.71 -17.20 9.13
C ASN A 86 -5.44 -16.56 8.59
N TYR A 87 -4.86 -17.13 7.55
CA TYR A 87 -3.69 -16.56 6.90
C TYR A 87 -4.10 -15.52 5.86
N TYR A 88 -3.28 -14.49 5.75
CA TYR A 88 -3.34 -13.46 4.71
C TYR A 88 -1.96 -13.30 4.11
N ALA A 89 -1.87 -13.04 2.81
CA ALA A 89 -0.60 -12.84 2.13
C ALA A 89 -0.73 -11.97 0.87
N THR A 90 0.36 -11.37 0.46
CA THR A 90 0.47 -10.65 -0.82
C THR A 90 1.12 -11.55 -1.88
N PRO A 91 0.41 -11.96 -2.94
CA PRO A 91 0.98 -12.76 -4.02
C PRO A 91 2.07 -12.01 -4.79
N ARG A 92 3.30 -12.54 -4.78
CA ARG A 92 4.47 -11.93 -5.42
C ARG A 92 4.26 -11.68 -6.91
N ALA A 93 3.84 -12.71 -7.64
CA ALA A 93 3.73 -12.66 -9.10
C ALA A 93 2.75 -11.58 -9.59
N ALA A 94 1.65 -11.35 -8.85
CA ALA A 94 0.68 -10.31 -9.20
C ALA A 94 1.29 -8.91 -9.04
N VAL A 95 1.97 -8.66 -7.93
CA VAL A 95 2.64 -7.37 -7.67
C VAL A 95 3.75 -7.13 -8.68
N GLU A 96 4.66 -8.09 -8.88
CA GLU A 96 5.78 -7.93 -9.82
C GLU A 96 5.30 -7.66 -11.25
N LYS A 97 4.19 -8.29 -11.67
CA LYS A 97 3.55 -8.02 -12.96
C LYS A 97 3.04 -6.58 -13.08
N SER A 98 2.35 -6.05 -12.05
CA SER A 98 1.91 -4.64 -12.06
C SER A 98 3.10 -3.68 -12.08
N LEU A 99 4.13 -3.93 -11.26
CA LEU A 99 5.33 -3.08 -11.23
C LEU A 99 6.08 -3.08 -12.57
N ALA A 100 6.22 -4.25 -13.20
CA ALA A 100 6.85 -4.36 -14.53
C ALA A 100 6.04 -3.65 -15.63
N ALA A 101 4.71 -3.56 -15.47
CA ALA A 101 3.84 -2.80 -16.37
C ALA A 101 3.86 -1.28 -16.11
N GLY A 102 4.62 -0.81 -15.12
CA GLY A 102 4.69 0.60 -14.71
C GLY A 102 3.49 1.08 -13.91
N ARG A 103 2.67 0.15 -13.38
CA ARG A 103 1.56 0.45 -12.48
C ARG A 103 2.05 0.40 -11.04
N ASP A 104 1.63 1.35 -10.24
CA ASP A 104 1.92 1.35 -8.80
C ASP A 104 0.93 0.44 -8.08
N VAL A 105 1.34 -0.07 -6.92
CA VAL A 105 0.49 -0.96 -6.13
C VAL A 105 0.35 -0.36 -4.73
N LEU A 106 -0.88 -0.07 -4.34
CA LEU A 106 -1.26 0.37 -3.01
C LEU A 106 -1.51 -0.84 -2.11
N PHE A 107 -0.79 -0.91 -0.99
CA PHE A 107 -0.92 -1.98 0.00
C PHE A 107 -1.79 -1.53 1.18
N ASP A 108 -2.85 -2.30 1.44
CA ASP A 108 -3.61 -2.23 2.69
C ASP A 108 -3.24 -3.42 3.58
N ILE A 109 -2.09 -3.32 4.24
CA ILE A 109 -1.53 -4.35 5.10
C ILE A 109 -1.18 -3.79 6.49
N ASP A 110 -1.03 -4.67 7.47
CA ASP A 110 -0.60 -4.27 8.80
C ASP A 110 0.91 -3.95 8.83
N VAL A 111 1.41 -3.59 10.02
CA VAL A 111 2.80 -3.19 10.14
C VAL A 111 3.78 -4.36 10.02
N GLN A 112 3.36 -5.58 10.37
CA GLN A 112 4.18 -6.77 10.16
C GLN A 112 4.35 -7.06 8.67
N GLY A 113 3.27 -6.91 7.89
CA GLY A 113 3.29 -7.00 6.44
C GLY A 113 4.17 -5.91 5.82
N ALA A 114 4.01 -4.66 6.27
CA ALA A 114 4.80 -3.52 5.77
C ALA A 114 6.32 -3.73 5.95
N GLU A 115 6.75 -4.23 7.11
CA GLU A 115 8.15 -4.57 7.35
C GLU A 115 8.64 -5.69 6.44
N GLN A 116 7.83 -6.74 6.23
CA GLN A 116 8.18 -7.84 5.33
C GLN A 116 8.35 -7.33 3.89
N LEU A 117 7.43 -6.50 3.40
CA LEU A 117 7.54 -5.88 2.08
C LEU A 117 8.84 -5.07 1.95
N LYS A 118 9.16 -4.21 2.92
CA LYS A 118 10.40 -3.42 2.91
C LYS A 118 11.64 -4.29 2.88
N ARG A 119 11.66 -5.43 3.60
CA ARG A 119 12.78 -6.36 3.57
C ARG A 119 12.91 -7.09 2.24
N GLN A 120 11.79 -7.47 1.61
CA GLN A 120 11.80 -8.23 0.37
C GLN A 120 12.01 -7.37 -0.88
N MET A 121 11.52 -6.13 -0.88
CA MET A 121 11.53 -5.22 -2.03
C MET A 121 11.98 -3.79 -1.62
N PRO A 122 13.17 -3.63 -1.00
CA PRO A 122 13.58 -2.36 -0.38
C PRO A 122 13.67 -1.19 -1.35
N GLU A 123 13.93 -1.45 -2.64
CA GLU A 123 14.05 -0.41 -3.67
C GLU A 123 12.70 0.01 -4.26
N ASP A 124 11.64 -0.77 -4.08
CA ASP A 124 10.33 -0.54 -4.69
C ASP A 124 9.30 0.02 -3.69
N VAL A 125 9.56 -0.10 -2.38
CA VAL A 125 8.60 0.27 -1.33
C VAL A 125 8.75 1.72 -0.90
N VAL A 126 7.63 2.42 -0.86
CA VAL A 126 7.51 3.76 -0.27
C VAL A 126 6.44 3.72 0.81
N GLY A 127 6.84 4.01 2.04
CA GLY A 127 5.94 4.12 3.18
C GLY A 127 5.56 5.58 3.46
N ILE A 128 4.26 5.82 3.61
CA ILE A 128 3.72 7.09 4.10
C ILE A 128 2.90 6.84 5.35
N PHE A 129 3.27 7.49 6.44
CA PHE A 129 2.53 7.45 7.70
C PHE A 129 1.64 8.69 7.84
N VAL A 130 0.32 8.49 7.92
CA VAL A 130 -0.65 9.58 8.08
C VAL A 130 -1.00 9.76 9.55
N LEU A 131 -0.76 10.95 10.10
CA LEU A 131 -1.07 11.31 11.47
C LEU A 131 -2.38 12.12 11.56
N PRO A 132 -3.15 12.02 12.66
CA PRO A 132 -4.16 13.01 12.97
C PRO A 132 -3.49 14.33 13.40
N PRO A 133 -4.19 15.48 13.33
CA PRO A 133 -3.63 16.76 13.74
C PRO A 133 -3.48 16.87 15.27
N SER A 134 -4.29 16.11 16.02
CA SER A 134 -4.24 16.08 17.48
C SER A 134 -4.96 14.87 18.07
N MET A 135 -4.66 14.55 19.33
CA MET A 135 -5.34 13.49 20.07
C MET A 135 -6.85 13.75 20.28
N PRO A 136 -7.31 14.97 20.60
CA PRO A 136 -8.75 15.26 20.65
C PRO A 136 -9.48 14.97 19.33
N VAL A 137 -8.89 15.36 18.20
CA VAL A 137 -9.47 15.08 16.87
C VAL A 137 -9.51 13.58 16.60
N LEU A 138 -8.44 12.85 16.91
CA LEU A 138 -8.42 11.39 16.78
C LEU A 138 -9.53 10.72 17.60
N LYS A 139 -9.69 11.12 18.88
CA LYS A 139 -10.75 10.60 19.76
C LYS A 139 -12.14 10.86 19.18
N ALA A 140 -12.40 12.08 18.72
CA ALA A 140 -13.68 12.43 18.10
C ALA A 140 -13.95 11.60 16.83
N ARG A 141 -12.95 11.42 15.96
CA ARG A 141 -13.07 10.59 14.73
C ARG A 141 -13.32 9.11 15.06
N LEU A 142 -12.70 8.58 16.11
CA LEU A 142 -12.94 7.21 16.58
C LEU A 142 -14.36 7.03 17.14
N GLN A 143 -14.87 8.02 17.90
CA GLN A 143 -16.22 8.01 18.44
C GLN A 143 -17.28 8.07 17.33
N ALA A 144 -17.08 8.92 16.31
CA ALA A 144 -18.04 9.08 15.22
C ALA A 144 -18.22 7.82 14.35
N ARG A 145 -17.28 6.88 14.37
CA ARG A 145 -17.35 5.62 13.62
C ARG A 145 -18.08 4.49 14.37
N ALA A 146 -18.54 4.74 15.59
CA ALA A 146 -18.86 3.69 16.53
C ALA A 146 -20.12 3.97 17.36
N GLU A 147 -21.05 3.02 17.40
CA GLU A 147 -21.99 2.85 18.53
C GLU A 147 -21.33 1.97 19.63
N ASP A 148 -20.02 2.11 19.81
CA ASP A 148 -19.25 1.20 20.67
C ASP A 148 -19.35 1.57 22.15
N SER A 149 -19.31 0.55 23.01
CA SER A 149 -19.17 0.74 24.45
C SER A 149 -17.88 1.51 24.80
N LYS A 150 -17.89 2.19 25.96
CA LYS A 150 -16.70 2.92 26.47
C LYS A 150 -15.44 2.03 26.51
N ALA A 151 -15.57 0.76 26.86
CA ALA A 151 -14.46 -0.18 26.94
C ALA A 151 -13.82 -0.47 25.57
N ALA A 152 -14.62 -0.62 24.52
CA ALA A 152 -14.13 -0.82 23.15
C ALA A 152 -13.41 0.44 22.62
N MET A 153 -13.88 1.63 23.00
CA MET A 153 -13.22 2.89 22.66
C MET A 153 -11.83 3.05 23.30
N GLU A 154 -11.67 2.65 24.57
CA GLU A 154 -10.37 2.69 25.25
C GLU A 154 -9.35 1.76 24.59
N VAL A 155 -9.77 0.55 24.20
CA VAL A 155 -8.91 -0.40 23.47
C VAL A 155 -8.46 0.19 22.13
N ARG A 156 -9.38 0.76 21.35
CA ARG A 156 -9.03 1.41 20.07
C ARG A 156 -8.06 2.57 20.23
N LEU A 157 -8.28 3.42 21.24
CA LEU A 157 -7.38 4.53 21.51
C LEU A 157 -5.99 4.04 21.92
N LYS A 158 -5.90 3.00 22.76
CA LYS A 158 -4.63 2.40 23.14
C LYS A 158 -3.88 1.85 21.93
N ASN A 159 -4.58 1.13 21.04
CA ASN A 159 -3.99 0.61 19.81
C ASN A 159 -3.50 1.75 18.91
N ALA A 160 -4.30 2.80 18.73
CA ALA A 160 -3.93 3.97 17.95
C ALA A 160 -2.67 4.68 18.48
N ILE A 161 -2.49 4.75 19.81
CA ILE A 161 -1.26 5.30 20.41
C ILE A 161 -0.05 4.42 20.08
N GLY A 162 -0.21 3.09 20.16
CA GLY A 162 0.83 2.14 19.76
C GLY A 162 1.22 2.28 18.29
N GLU A 163 0.24 2.43 17.41
CA GLU A 163 0.44 2.67 15.97
C GLU A 163 1.18 3.99 15.72
N ILE A 164 0.80 5.09 16.40
CA ILE A 164 1.48 6.39 16.30
C ILE A 164 2.97 6.27 16.64
N GLY A 165 3.34 5.46 17.63
CA GLY A 165 4.74 5.25 18.02
C GLY A 165 5.63 4.71 16.90
N ARG A 166 5.05 4.11 15.86
CA ARG A 166 5.74 3.49 14.73
C ARG A 166 6.01 4.42 13.55
N TRP A 167 5.69 5.71 13.66
CA TRP A 167 5.86 6.67 12.55
C TRP A 167 7.27 6.70 11.94
N ARG A 168 8.31 6.39 12.73
CA ARG A 168 9.71 6.35 12.28
C ARG A 168 10.04 5.19 11.36
N ASP A 169 9.15 4.21 11.23
CA ASP A 169 9.32 3.08 10.35
C ASP A 169 9.01 3.44 8.88
N TYR A 170 8.61 4.69 8.60
CA TYR A 170 8.13 5.17 7.29
C TYR A 170 8.97 6.34 6.78
N GLU A 171 9.11 6.43 5.45
CA GLU A 171 9.93 7.42 4.75
C GLU A 171 9.29 8.82 4.79
N TYR A 172 7.95 8.87 4.75
CA TYR A 172 7.18 10.10 4.73
C TYR A 172 6.16 10.14 5.85
N VAL A 173 5.89 11.34 6.35
CA VAL A 173 4.84 11.62 7.33
C VAL A 173 3.93 12.73 6.81
N VAL A 174 2.61 12.51 6.86
CA VAL A 174 1.59 13.48 6.44
C VAL A 174 0.63 13.72 7.60
N ILE A 175 0.34 14.98 7.93
CA ILE A 175 -0.64 15.32 8.97
C ILE A 175 -1.99 15.60 8.30
N ASN A 176 -3.00 14.80 8.63
CA ASN A 176 -4.35 14.91 8.09
C ASN A 176 -5.26 15.79 8.96
N ASP A 177 -4.95 17.08 8.97
CA ASP A 177 -5.82 18.13 9.51
C ASP A 177 -6.96 18.42 8.52
N ASN A 178 -6.58 18.78 7.30
CA ASN A 178 -7.46 18.92 6.13
C ASN A 178 -7.24 17.75 5.16
N LEU A 179 -8.34 17.12 4.73
CA LEU A 179 -8.30 15.94 3.86
C LEU A 179 -7.75 16.24 2.47
N ASP A 180 -8.12 17.38 1.88
CA ASP A 180 -7.68 17.76 0.54
C ASP A 180 -6.17 18.04 0.52
N GLU A 181 -5.68 18.80 1.50
CA GLU A 181 -4.25 19.10 1.64
C GLU A 181 -3.43 17.83 1.90
N ALA A 182 -3.90 16.96 2.80
CA ALA A 182 -3.23 15.69 3.08
C ALA A 182 -3.19 14.78 1.85
N TYR A 183 -4.27 14.75 1.06
CA TYR A 183 -4.32 14.03 -0.20
C TYR A 183 -3.31 14.60 -1.22
N ASP A 184 -3.27 15.91 -1.38
CA ASP A 184 -2.35 16.57 -2.30
C ASP A 184 -0.88 16.33 -1.91
N GLN A 185 -0.57 16.26 -0.61
CA GLN A 185 0.75 15.87 -0.12
C GLN A 185 1.09 14.42 -0.50
N VAL A 186 0.18 13.47 -0.24
CA VAL A 186 0.37 12.06 -0.61
C VAL A 186 0.55 11.90 -2.12
N ARG A 187 -0.27 12.60 -2.92
CA ARG A 187 -0.16 12.61 -4.38
C ARG A 187 1.17 13.20 -4.84
N SER A 188 1.63 14.28 -4.20
CA SER A 188 2.92 14.91 -4.52
C SER A 188 4.09 13.98 -4.20
N ILE A 189 4.05 13.25 -3.09
CA ILE A 189 5.04 12.21 -2.75
C ILE A 189 5.05 11.15 -3.86
N MET A 190 3.89 10.65 -4.30
CA MET A 190 3.83 9.67 -5.37
C MET A 190 4.40 10.19 -6.69
N ILE A 191 4.13 11.45 -7.06
CA ILE A 191 4.71 12.07 -8.25
C ILE A 191 6.24 12.13 -8.14
N ALA A 192 6.77 12.54 -6.98
CA ALA A 192 8.21 12.61 -6.75
C ALA A 192 8.87 11.22 -6.79
N GLU A 193 8.23 10.22 -6.16
CA GLU A 193 8.71 8.83 -6.17
C GLU A 193 8.81 8.28 -7.57
N ARG A 194 7.77 8.47 -8.40
CA ARG A 194 7.78 8.05 -9.81
C ARG A 194 8.92 8.67 -10.62
N ALA A 195 9.41 9.85 -10.23
CA ALA A 195 10.50 10.54 -10.91
C ALA A 195 11.91 10.05 -10.49
N LYS A 196 12.03 9.19 -9.47
CA LYS A 196 13.34 8.64 -9.07
C LYS A 196 13.98 7.88 -10.23
N ARG A 197 15.27 8.15 -10.45
CA ARG A 197 16.09 7.50 -11.49
C ARG A 197 16.01 5.97 -11.46
N THR A 198 15.90 5.39 -10.27
CA THR A 198 15.83 3.93 -10.06
C THR A 198 14.60 3.28 -10.69
N TYR A 199 13.50 4.01 -10.85
CA TYR A 199 12.31 3.49 -11.53
C TYR A 199 12.30 3.77 -13.04
N GLN A 200 13.24 4.55 -13.54
CA GLN A 200 13.23 5.04 -14.92
C GLN A 200 14.01 4.10 -15.86
N ASN A 201 13.48 2.88 -16.05
CA ASN A 201 14.14 1.79 -16.79
C ASN A 201 14.62 2.15 -18.21
N VAL A 202 13.97 3.11 -18.88
CA VAL A 202 14.30 3.52 -20.25
C VAL A 202 15.36 4.61 -20.33
N ILE A 203 15.60 5.35 -19.24
CA ILE A 203 16.49 6.51 -19.23
C ILE A 203 17.94 6.14 -19.58
N PRO A 204 18.52 5.02 -19.11
CA PRO A 204 19.88 4.63 -19.51
C PRO A 204 20.05 4.55 -21.04
N ARG A 205 19.13 3.86 -21.74
CA ARG A 205 19.15 3.78 -23.21
C ARG A 205 18.97 5.16 -23.85
N HIS A 206 18.05 5.97 -23.34
CA HIS A 206 17.84 7.32 -23.86
C HIS A 206 19.09 8.20 -23.72
N VAL A 207 19.76 8.14 -22.56
CA VAL A 207 21.02 8.85 -22.33
C VAL A 207 22.12 8.35 -23.26
N GLU A 208 22.21 7.04 -23.51
CA GLU A 208 23.18 6.50 -24.48
C GLU A 208 22.97 7.06 -25.89
N MET A 209 21.73 7.19 -26.35
CA MET A 209 21.42 7.80 -27.67
C MET A 209 21.85 9.28 -27.69
N LEU A 210 21.49 10.05 -26.65
CA LEU A 210 21.90 11.45 -26.52
C LEU A 210 23.43 11.61 -26.54
N LEU A 211 24.16 10.74 -25.84
CA LEU A 211 25.63 10.74 -25.80
C LEU A 211 26.27 10.39 -27.15
N LYS A 212 25.56 9.62 -28.00
CA LYS A 212 25.98 9.31 -29.38
C LYS A 212 25.58 10.39 -30.38
N GLY A 213 24.78 11.38 -29.96
CA GLY A 213 24.22 12.42 -30.85
C GLY A 213 23.14 11.88 -31.80
N GLU A 214 22.49 10.77 -31.44
CA GLU A 214 21.37 10.15 -32.17
C GLU A 214 20.00 10.73 -31.75
#